data_AF-A0A1V8X7I4-F1
#
_entry.id   AF-A0A1V8X7I4-F1
#
_cell.length_a   1.000
_cell.length_b   1.000
_cell.length_c   1.000
_cell.angle_alpha   90.00
_cell.angle_beta   90.00
_cell.angle_gamma   90.00
#
_symmetry.space_group_name_H-M   'P 1'
#
loop_
_entity.id
_entity.type
_entity.pdbx_description
1 polymer ?
#
loop_
_entity_poly.entity_id
_entity_poly.type
_entity_poly.pdbx_seq_one_letter_code
_entity_poly.pdbx_strand_id
1 'polypeptide(L)' 'MSAGDVLNEVKQLCKEKKYEEAKILIESNKELLEDKFSVAQQFIDLKQASILERFKSFFGVNE' A
#
# COMPACT_ATOMS: atom_id res chain seq x y z
N MET A 1 -5.26 -8.02 -17.40
CA MET A 1 -5.52 -7.98 -15.95
C MET A 1 -6.64 -6.98 -15.69
N SER A 2 -7.55 -7.26 -14.77
CA SER A 2 -8.62 -6.34 -14.40
C SER A 2 -8.23 -5.50 -13.18
N ALA A 3 -8.90 -4.37 -12.95
CA ALA A 3 -8.62 -3.50 -11.80
C ALA A 3 -8.75 -4.23 -10.46
N GLY A 4 -9.60 -5.26 -10.40
CA GLY A 4 -9.73 -6.14 -9.24
C GLY A 4 -8.48 -6.98 -8.95
N ASP A 5 -7.80 -7.49 -9.99
CA ASP A 5 -6.57 -8.28 -9.83
C ASP A 5 -5.44 -7.41 -9.27
N VAL A 6 -5.26 -6.21 -9.84
CA VAL A 6 -4.24 -5.24 -9.39
C VAL A 6 -4.44 -4.89 -7.92
N LEU A 7 -5.68 -4.62 -7.49
CA LEU A 7 -5.98 -4.34 -6.08
C LEU A 7 -5.74 -5.53 -5.16
N ASN A 8 -5.98 -6.76 -5.64
CA ASN A 8 -5.72 -7.96 -4.87
C ASN A 8 -4.21 -8.19 -4.70
N GLU A 9 -3.43 -7.92 -5.72
CA GLU A 9 -1.97 -8.00 -5.72
C GLU A 9 -1.35 -6.93 -4.80
N VAL A 10 -1.87 -5.70 -4.83
CA VAL A 10 -1.53 -4.63 -3.87
C VAL A 10 -1.78 -5.06 -2.43
N LYS A 11 -2.90 -5.74 -2.16
CA LYS A 11 -3.19 -6.28 -0.82
C LYS A 11 -2.18 -7.34 -0.38
N GLN A 12 -1.73 -8.20 -1.29
CA GLN A 12 -0.69 -9.20 -1.01
C GLN A 12 0.64 -8.51 -0.70
N LEU A 13 1.07 -7.57 -1.55
CA LEU A 13 2.30 -6.80 -1.35
C LEU A 13 2.29 -6.03 -0.02
N CYS A 14 1.14 -5.44 0.35
CA CYS A 14 0.98 -4.80 1.67
C CYS A 14 1.08 -5.80 2.84
N LYS A 15 0.60 -7.05 2.69
CA LYS A 15 0.78 -8.09 3.72
C LYS A 15 2.24 -8.52 3.87
N GLU A 16 2.95 -8.57 2.76
CA GLU A 16 4.40 -8.85 2.70
C GLU A 16 5.25 -7.63 3.11
N LYS A 17 4.63 -6.51 3.48
CA LYS A 17 5.27 -5.23 3.81
C LYS A 17 6.08 -4.62 2.65
N LYS A 18 5.80 -5.06 1.42
CA LYS A 18 6.39 -4.54 0.17
C LYS A 18 5.60 -3.34 -0.35
N TYR A 19 5.55 -2.27 0.44
CA TYR A 19 4.76 -1.08 0.12
C TYR A 19 5.26 -0.33 -1.12
N GLU A 20 6.57 -0.36 -1.36
CA GLU A 20 7.19 0.29 -2.51
C GLU A 20 6.80 -0.42 -3.82
N GLU A 21 6.87 -1.75 -3.86
CA GLU A 21 6.38 -2.54 -4.99
C GLU A 21 4.87 -2.33 -5.21
N ALA A 22 4.09 -2.23 -4.13
CA ALA A 22 2.66 -1.94 -4.24
C ALA A 22 2.37 -0.58 -4.88
N LYS A 23 3.16 0.46 -4.55
CA LYS A 23 3.06 1.80 -5.15
C LYS A 23 3.41 1.76 -6.64
N ILE A 24 4.51 1.09 -7.00
CA ILE A 24 4.94 0.92 -8.39
C ILE A 24 3.87 0.18 -9.20
N LEU A 25 3.24 -0.86 -8.62
CA LEU A 25 2.19 -1.63 -9.29
C LEU A 25 0.96 -0.77 -9.60
N ILE A 26 0.48 0.05 -8.66
CA ILE A 26 -0.68 0.92 -8.90
C ILE A 26 -0.36 2.06 -9.87
N GLU A 27 0.87 2.60 -9.84
CA GLU A 27 1.28 3.65 -10.79
C GLU A 27 1.38 3.10 -12.21
N SER A 28 1.95 1.90 -12.37
CA SER A 28 2.05 1.23 -13.67
C SER A 28 0.69 0.84 -14.23
N ASN A 29 -0.33 0.73 -13.37
CA ASN A 29 -1.71 0.41 -13.73
C ASN A 29 -2.67 1.58 -13.49
N LYS A 30 -2.17 2.83 -13.41
CA LYS A 30 -2.97 4.01 -13.08
C LYS A 30 -4.14 4.21 -14.03
N GLU A 31 -3.90 4.05 -15.34
CA GLU A 31 -4.92 4.15 -16.38
C GLU A 31 -6.01 3.08 -16.27
N LEU A 32 -5.68 1.93 -15.67
CA LEU A 32 -6.61 0.82 -15.48
C LEU A 32 -7.39 0.94 -14.17
N LEU A 33 -6.85 1.67 -13.20
CA LEU A 33 -7.46 1.93 -11.91
C LEU A 33 -8.35 3.18 -11.94
N GLU A 34 -8.05 4.18 -12.76
CA GLU A 34 -8.76 5.49 -12.85
C GLU A 34 -9.19 6.00 -11.46
N ASP A 35 -10.49 5.94 -11.14
CA ASP A 35 -11.04 6.37 -9.84
C ASP A 35 -10.55 5.55 -8.64
N LYS A 36 -10.20 4.29 -8.86
CA LYS A 36 -9.70 3.36 -7.82
C LYS A 36 -8.23 3.59 -7.48
N PHE A 37 -7.50 4.35 -8.30
CA PHE A 37 -6.08 4.61 -8.08
C PHE A 37 -5.88 5.36 -6.75
N SER A 38 -6.63 6.43 -6.53
CA SER A 38 -6.57 7.23 -5.30
C SER A 38 -6.87 6.40 -4.06
N VAL A 39 -7.87 5.51 -4.14
CA VAL A 39 -8.25 4.61 -3.05
C VAL A 39 -7.15 3.59 -2.76
N ALA A 40 -6.54 3.02 -3.80
CA ALA A 40 -5.43 2.07 -3.67
C ALA A 40 -4.19 2.74 -3.05
N GLN A 41 -3.87 3.96 -3.49
CA GLN A 41 -2.75 4.73 -2.98
C GLN A 41 -2.93 5.08 -1.49
N GLN A 42 -4.11 5.56 -1.11
CA GLN A 42 -4.44 5.83 0.30
C GLN A 42 -4.40 4.56 1.17
N PHE A 43 -4.86 3.41 0.63
CA PHE A 43 -4.80 2.14 1.35
C PHE A 43 -3.35 1.72 1.67
N ILE A 44 -2.45 1.85 0.70
CA ILE A 44 -1.02 1.53 0.89
C ILE A 44 -0.42 2.46 1.95
N ASP A 45 -0.70 3.75 1.86
CA ASP A 45 -0.14 4.76 2.77
C ASP A 45 -0.61 4.54 4.22
N LEU A 46 -1.90 4.27 4.42
CA LEU A 46 -2.46 3.93 5.74
C LEU A 46 -1.82 2.67 6.33
N LYS A 47 -1.59 1.63 5.52
CA LYS A 47 -0.93 0.39 5.97
C LYS A 47 0.53 0.63 6.32
N GLN A 48 1.24 1.43 5.52
CA GLN A 48 2.63 1.80 5.76
C GLN A 48 2.75 2.63 7.04
N ALA A 49 1.92 3.65 7.23
CA ALA A 49 1.88 4.51 8.42
C ALA A 49 1.56 3.72 9.71
N SER A 50 0.54 2.85 9.67
CA SER A 50 0.20 1.96 10.81
C SER A 50 1.35 1.04 11.21
N ILE A 51 2.15 0.59 10.23
CA ILE A 51 3.36 -0.17 10.50
C ILE A 51 4.44 0.72 11.15
N LEU A 52 4.65 1.94 10.66
CA LEU A 52 5.61 2.87 11.23
C LEU A 52 5.27 3.24 12.68
N GLU A 53 4.01 3.50 13.00
CA GLU A 53 3.56 3.75 14.37
C GLU A 53 3.80 2.55 15.29
N ARG A 54 3.51 1.34 14.79
CA ARG A 54 3.84 0.10 15.51
C ARG A 54 5.34 -0.06 15.69
N PHE A 55 6.15 0.21 14.68
CA PHE A 55 7.61 0.14 14.80
C PHE A 55 8.16 1.16 15.79
N LYS A 56 7.66 2.41 15.80
CA LYS A 56 8.04 3.43 16.80
C LYS A 56 7.68 2.99 18.21
N SER A 57 6.48 2.42 18.40
CA SER A 57 6.05 1.87 19.68
C SER A 57 6.90 0.67 20.12
N PHE A 58 7.28 -0.21 19.19
CA PHE A 58 8.14 -1.37 19.47
C PHE A 58 9.60 -1.00 19.78
N PHE A 59 10.15 0.01 19.12
CA PHE A 59 11.53 0.47 19.38
C PHE A 59 11.63 1.45 20.55
N GLY A 60 10.54 1.75 21.24
CA GLY A 60 10.57 2.60 22.42
C GLY A 60 11.19 3.98 22.14
N VAL A 61 10.99 4.53 20.94
CA VAL A 61 11.25 5.96 20.70
C VAL A 61 10.05 6.71 21.26
N ASN A 62 9.87 6.57 22.57
CA ASN A 62 9.16 7.52 23.38
C ASN A 62 10.25 8.43 23.93
N GLU A 63 10.24 9.66 23.47
CA GLU A 63 11.06 10.75 23.99
C GLU A 63 10.95 10.85 25.53
#